data_AF-A0A1M7C9H7-F1
#
_entry.id   AF-A0A1M7C9H7-F1
#
_cell.length_a   1.000
_cell.length_b   1.000
_cell.length_c   1.000
_cell.angle_alpha   90.00
_cell.angle_beta   90.00
_cell.angle_gamma   90.00
#
_symmetry.space_group_name_H-M   'P 1'
#
loop_
_entity.id
_entity.type
_entity.pdbx_description
1 polymer ?
#
loop_
_entity_poly.entity_id
_entity_poly.type
_entity_poly.pdbx_seq_one_letter_code
_entity_poly.pdbx_strand_id
1 'polypeptide(L)'
;MKIVKKLVTPVLLLLLIVLSLQYSEVKFKNETLQKNADNIFYKAISDTMDGLGIDYSKSDEEQKMQAYYQIMSNLHDAMEVFYITSYNDNKDLYNVLNSLYSYLLERYGTTDTLTKEPEDETRYEIEDGLTIYEYLGKIMVYPIDKQKISDFNRFLDEKESALTG
;
A
#
# COMPACT_ATOMS: atom_id res chain seq x y z
N MET A 1 55.88 -25.79 -9.50
CA MET A 1 54.97 -25.13 -8.52
C MET A 1 55.04 -23.60 -8.47
N LYS A 2 56.23 -22.95 -8.42
CA LYS A 2 56.33 -21.47 -8.31
C LYS A 2 55.72 -20.69 -9.49
N ILE A 3 55.86 -21.21 -10.72
CA ILE A 3 55.33 -20.57 -11.94
C ILE A 3 53.80 -20.64 -11.98
N VAL A 4 53.22 -21.79 -11.62
CA VAL A 4 51.76 -21.98 -11.51
C VAL A 4 51.17 -21.02 -10.49
N LYS A 5 51.77 -20.88 -9.30
CA LYS A 5 51.33 -19.90 -8.29
C LYS A 5 51.38 -18.45 -8.80
N LYS A 6 52.43 -18.07 -9.55
CA LYS A 6 52.56 -16.71 -10.12
C LYS A 6 51.47 -16.37 -11.15
N LEU A 7 50.95 -17.36 -11.88
CA LEU A 7 49.88 -17.15 -12.88
C LEU A 7 48.48 -17.31 -12.26
N VAL A 8 48.31 -18.18 -11.27
CA VAL A 8 47.02 -18.42 -10.61
C VAL A 8 46.58 -17.22 -9.76
N THR A 9 47.51 -16.59 -9.03
CA THR A 9 47.18 -15.42 -8.18
C THR A 9 46.57 -14.23 -8.94
N PRO A 10 47.13 -13.73 -10.06
CA PRO A 10 46.52 -12.63 -10.81
C PRO A 10 45.18 -13.02 -11.45
N VAL A 11 45.02 -14.27 -11.87
CA VAL A 11 43.74 -14.78 -12.40
C VAL A 11 42.66 -14.79 -11.31
N LEU A 12 42.98 -15.23 -10.09
CA LEU A 12 42.05 -15.18 -8.95
C LEU A 12 41.68 -13.74 -8.56
N LEU A 13 42.65 -12.82 -8.58
CA LEU A 13 42.39 -11.39 -8.35
C LEU A 13 41.46 -10.81 -9.41
N LEU A 14 41.68 -11.15 -10.68
CA LEU A 14 40.84 -10.70 -11.77
C LEU A 14 39.41 -11.25 -11.64
N LEU A 15 39.26 -12.53 -11.28
CA LEU A 15 37.96 -13.14 -11.00
C LEU A 15 37.25 -12.45 -9.83
N LEU A 16 37.97 -12.15 -8.75
CA LEU A 16 37.41 -11.43 -7.60
C LEU A 16 36.88 -10.05 -8.00
N ILE A 17 37.63 -9.31 -8.84
CA ILE A 17 37.20 -8.00 -9.36
C ILE A 17 35.93 -8.15 -10.20
N VAL A 18 35.90 -9.11 -11.13
CA VAL A 18 34.72 -9.36 -11.98
C VAL A 18 33.48 -9.69 -11.14
N LEU A 19 33.62 -10.59 -10.15
CA LEU A 19 32.54 -10.95 -9.24
C LEU A 19 32.05 -9.75 -8.42
N SER A 20 32.97 -8.90 -7.95
CA SER A 20 32.63 -7.69 -7.19
C SER A 20 31.85 -6.68 -8.04
N LEU A 21 32.23 -6.53 -9.33
CA LEU A 21 31.52 -5.67 -10.27
C LEU A 21 30.11 -6.20 -10.57
N GLN A 22 29.97 -7.50 -10.83
CA GLN A 22 28.66 -8.13 -11.07
C GLN A 22 27.74 -8.01 -9.84
N TYR A 23 28.27 -8.24 -8.64
CA TYR A 23 27.52 -8.05 -7.40
C TYR A 23 27.05 -6.60 -7.24
N SER A 24 27.92 -5.63 -7.54
CA SER A 24 27.59 -4.20 -7.45
C SER A 24 26.49 -3.81 -8.43
N GLU A 25 26.52 -4.33 -9.67
CA GLU A 25 25.48 -4.09 -10.68
C GLU A 25 24.13 -4.68 -10.23
N VAL A 26 24.12 -5.92 -9.74
CA VAL A 26 22.91 -6.57 -9.22
C VAL A 26 22.35 -5.79 -8.03
N LYS A 27 23.21 -5.39 -7.10
CA LYS A 27 22.81 -4.58 -5.94
C LYS A 27 22.18 -3.25 -6.37
N PHE A 28 22.81 -2.52 -7.28
CA PHE A 28 22.29 -1.25 -7.80
C PHE A 28 20.94 -1.41 -8.50
N LYS A 29 20.76 -2.48 -9.30
CA LYS A 29 19.48 -2.80 -9.93
C LYS A 29 18.40 -3.07 -8.87
N ASN A 30 18.71 -3.85 -7.85
CA ASN A 30 17.77 -4.15 -6.77
C ASN A 30 17.38 -2.89 -5.99
N GLU A 31 18.33 -2.02 -5.64
CA GLU A 31 18.05 -0.74 -4.98
C GLU A 31 17.18 0.17 -5.84
N THR A 32 17.41 0.18 -7.16
CA THR A 32 16.58 0.95 -8.11
C THR A 32 15.16 0.40 -8.19
N LEU A 33 15.00 -0.94 -8.26
CA LEU A 33 13.69 -1.59 -8.28
C LEU A 33 12.92 -1.31 -7.00
N GLN A 34 13.56 -1.45 -5.83
CA GLN A 34 12.94 -1.16 -4.54
C GLN A 34 12.53 0.30 -4.44
N LYS A 35 13.39 1.25 -4.84
CA LYS A 35 13.03 2.68 -4.83
C LYS A 35 11.85 2.99 -5.74
N ASN A 36 11.77 2.35 -6.90
CA ASN A 36 10.62 2.51 -7.79
C ASN A 36 9.34 1.94 -7.17
N ALA A 37 9.42 0.78 -6.53
CA ALA A 37 8.31 0.19 -5.78
C ALA A 37 7.87 1.09 -4.62
N ASP A 38 8.81 1.66 -3.85
CA ASP A 38 8.52 2.60 -2.77
C ASP A 38 7.78 3.82 -3.30
N ASN A 39 8.19 4.37 -4.45
CA ASN A 39 7.51 5.51 -5.06
C ASN A 39 6.07 5.16 -5.50
N ILE A 40 5.87 3.97 -6.10
CA ILE A 40 4.54 3.50 -6.50
C ILE A 40 3.66 3.33 -5.27
N PHE A 41 4.18 2.65 -4.25
CA PHE A 41 3.51 2.44 -2.96
C PHE A 41 3.10 3.77 -2.33
N TYR A 42 4.04 4.71 -2.17
CA TYR A 42 3.76 6.01 -1.59
C TYR A 42 2.75 6.82 -2.38
N LYS A 43 2.86 6.82 -3.71
CA LYS A 43 1.91 7.52 -4.58
C LYS A 43 0.51 6.91 -4.43
N ALA A 44 0.39 5.59 -4.46
CA ALA A 44 -0.89 4.90 -4.33
C ALA A 44 -1.54 5.17 -2.95
N ILE A 45 -0.76 5.16 -1.86
CA ILE A 45 -1.28 5.55 -0.55
C ILE A 45 -1.67 7.03 -0.51
N SER A 46 -0.88 7.92 -1.10
CA SER A 46 -1.21 9.35 -1.18
C SER A 46 -2.51 9.60 -1.95
N ASP A 47 -2.66 8.99 -3.12
CA ASP A 47 -3.86 9.14 -3.96
C ASP A 47 -5.09 8.52 -3.27
N THR A 48 -4.90 7.45 -2.47
CA THR A 48 -5.94 6.90 -1.58
C THR A 48 -6.36 7.93 -0.53
N MET A 49 -5.39 8.55 0.15
CA MET A 49 -5.65 9.57 1.15
C MET A 49 -6.36 10.79 0.55
N ASP A 50 -5.99 11.22 -0.66
CA ASP A 50 -6.66 12.33 -1.35
C ASP A 50 -8.15 12.02 -1.59
N GLY A 51 -8.48 10.79 -2.00
CA GLY A 51 -9.87 10.37 -2.16
C GLY A 51 -10.65 10.34 -0.83
N LEU A 52 -10.02 9.81 0.23
CA LEU A 52 -10.62 9.76 1.56
C LEU A 52 -10.89 11.15 2.17
N GLY A 53 -10.11 12.15 1.75
CA GLY A 53 -10.22 13.54 2.20
C GLY A 53 -11.29 14.37 1.48
N ILE A 54 -12.01 13.80 0.51
CA ILE A 54 -13.06 14.52 -0.23
C ILE A 54 -14.23 14.86 0.70
N ASP A 55 -14.79 16.07 0.55
CA ASP A 55 -16.03 16.48 1.20
C ASP A 55 -17.23 15.96 0.41
N TYR A 56 -17.64 14.72 0.70
CA TYR A 56 -18.72 14.02 0.00
C TYR A 56 -20.06 14.76 0.04
N SER A 57 -20.29 15.63 1.03
CA SER A 57 -21.50 16.47 1.11
C SER A 57 -21.63 17.49 -0.03
N LYS A 58 -20.52 17.78 -0.72
CA LYS A 58 -20.43 18.71 -1.86
C LYS A 58 -20.23 17.99 -3.19
N SER A 59 -20.17 16.66 -3.19
CA SER A 59 -19.92 15.85 -4.37
C SER A 59 -21.20 15.27 -4.94
N ASP A 60 -21.30 15.24 -6.26
CA ASP A 60 -22.35 14.50 -6.96
C ASP A 60 -22.05 12.98 -6.96
N GLU A 61 -23.06 12.17 -7.26
CA GLU A 61 -22.93 10.69 -7.26
C GLU A 61 -21.80 10.18 -8.15
N GLU A 62 -21.57 10.81 -9.30
CA GLU A 62 -20.49 10.39 -10.21
C GLU A 62 -19.13 10.62 -9.56
N GLN A 63 -18.92 11.78 -8.92
CA GLN A 63 -17.71 12.09 -8.18
C GLN A 63 -17.51 11.15 -6.99
N LYS A 64 -18.57 10.85 -6.23
CA LYS A 64 -18.50 9.91 -5.10
C LYS A 64 -18.07 8.52 -5.59
N MET A 65 -18.68 8.04 -6.67
CA MET A 65 -18.36 6.76 -7.30
C MET A 65 -16.92 6.72 -7.82
N GLN A 66 -16.48 7.76 -8.54
CA GLN A 66 -15.11 7.85 -9.05
C GLN A 66 -14.09 7.84 -7.90
N ALA A 67 -14.33 8.61 -6.83
CA ALA A 67 -13.47 8.64 -5.65
C ALA A 67 -13.36 7.26 -5.00
N TYR A 68 -14.49 6.56 -4.80
CA TYR A 68 -14.49 5.22 -4.24
C TYR A 68 -13.67 4.23 -5.08
N TYR A 69 -13.90 4.16 -6.39
CA TYR A 69 -13.14 3.24 -7.25
C TYR A 69 -11.66 3.58 -7.32
N GLN A 70 -11.31 4.87 -7.31
CA GLN A 70 -9.92 5.31 -7.27
C GLN A 70 -9.25 4.89 -5.96
N ILE A 71 -9.90 5.07 -4.80
CA ILE A 71 -9.42 4.58 -3.50
C ILE A 71 -9.17 3.07 -3.54
N MET A 72 -10.13 2.30 -4.02
CA MET A 72 -10.01 0.84 -4.10
C MET A 72 -8.87 0.39 -5.01
N SER A 73 -8.75 0.99 -6.20
CA SER A 73 -7.67 0.69 -7.13
C SER A 73 -6.30 1.03 -6.54
N ASN A 74 -6.17 2.19 -5.90
CA ASN A 74 -4.91 2.62 -5.33
C ASN A 74 -4.50 1.77 -4.11
N LEU A 75 -5.44 1.37 -3.26
CA LEU A 75 -5.16 0.42 -2.18
C LEU A 75 -4.68 -0.93 -2.72
N HIS A 76 -5.31 -1.42 -3.79
CA HIS A 76 -4.89 -2.64 -4.46
C HIS A 76 -3.45 -2.52 -5.01
N ASP A 77 -3.16 -1.45 -5.75
CA ASP A 77 -1.82 -1.19 -6.30
C ASP A 77 -0.75 -1.12 -5.19
N ALA A 78 -1.06 -0.45 -4.07
CA ALA A 78 -0.18 -0.36 -2.92
C ALA A 78 0.12 -1.75 -2.32
N MET A 79 -0.89 -2.61 -2.20
CA MET A 79 -0.71 -3.97 -1.70
C MET A 79 0.07 -4.85 -2.68
N GLU A 80 -0.15 -4.70 -4.00
CA GLU A 80 0.53 -5.50 -5.03
C GLU A 80 2.05 -5.29 -4.98
N VAL A 81 2.50 -4.03 -4.87
CA VAL A 81 3.93 -3.72 -4.84
C VAL A 81 4.56 -3.91 -3.45
N PHE A 82 3.77 -4.08 -2.39
CA PHE A 82 4.24 -4.04 -1.00
C PHE A 82 5.47 -4.92 -0.73
N TYR A 83 5.46 -6.18 -1.20
CA TYR A 83 6.50 -7.16 -0.89
C TYR A 83 7.87 -6.86 -1.54
N ILE A 84 7.93 -5.92 -2.48
CA ILE A 84 9.17 -5.47 -3.11
C ILE A 84 9.60 -4.06 -2.66
N THR A 85 8.85 -3.43 -1.74
CA THR A 85 9.18 -2.14 -1.13
C THR A 85 10.23 -2.29 -0.02
N SER A 86 10.69 -1.17 0.53
CA SER A 86 11.44 -1.11 1.80
C SER A 86 10.57 -1.38 3.04
N TYR A 87 9.24 -1.47 2.89
CA TYR A 87 8.29 -1.81 3.96
C TYR A 87 7.97 -3.30 4.05
N ASN A 88 8.52 -4.15 3.18
CA ASN A 88 8.11 -5.55 3.03
C ASN A 88 8.16 -6.38 4.34
N ASP A 89 9.04 -6.03 5.28
CA ASP A 89 9.15 -6.68 6.59
C ASP A 89 8.06 -6.26 7.58
N ASN A 90 7.32 -5.19 7.30
CA ASN A 90 6.28 -4.64 8.15
C ASN A 90 4.90 -5.27 7.85
N LYS A 91 4.72 -6.50 8.30
CA LYS A 91 3.47 -7.24 8.11
C LYS A 91 2.25 -6.53 8.70
N ASP A 92 2.43 -5.79 9.79
CA ASP A 92 1.34 -5.06 10.44
C ASP A 92 0.81 -3.93 9.54
N LEU A 93 1.70 -3.22 8.81
CA LEU A 93 1.29 -2.24 7.81
C LEU A 93 0.53 -2.87 6.65
N TYR A 94 1.00 -4.02 6.12
CA TYR A 94 0.26 -4.73 5.07
C TYR A 94 -1.14 -5.13 5.53
N ASN A 95 -1.25 -5.66 6.76
CA ASN A 95 -2.52 -6.06 7.33
C ASN A 95 -3.48 -4.87 7.48
N VAL A 96 -2.98 -3.70 7.89
CA VAL A 96 -3.77 -2.46 7.95
C VAL A 96 -4.36 -2.11 6.58
N LEU A 97 -3.55 -2.14 5.52
CA LEU A 97 -4.03 -1.82 4.17
C LEU A 97 -5.07 -2.84 3.71
N ASN A 98 -4.85 -4.12 4.00
CA ASN A 98 -5.78 -5.18 3.68
C ASN A 98 -7.10 -5.06 4.46
N SER A 99 -7.05 -4.74 5.76
CA SER A 99 -8.24 -4.50 6.59
C SER A 99 -9.06 -3.31 6.08
N LEU A 100 -8.39 -2.22 5.71
CA LEU A 100 -9.07 -1.07 5.10
C LEU A 100 -9.72 -1.45 3.76
N TYR A 101 -9.01 -2.18 2.90
CA TYR A 101 -9.54 -2.64 1.62
C TYR A 101 -10.78 -3.54 1.80
N SER A 102 -10.72 -4.51 2.72
CA SER A 102 -11.85 -5.37 3.06
C SER A 102 -13.04 -4.59 3.59
N TYR A 103 -12.82 -3.68 4.55
CA TYR A 103 -13.86 -2.82 5.11
C TYR A 103 -14.60 -2.02 4.02
N LEU A 104 -13.85 -1.40 3.10
CA LEU A 104 -14.43 -0.64 2.00
C LEU A 104 -15.18 -1.54 1.01
N LEU A 105 -14.62 -2.70 0.69
CA LEU A 105 -15.25 -3.67 -0.21
C LEU A 105 -16.57 -4.20 0.35
N GLU A 106 -16.64 -4.50 1.64
CA GLU A 106 -17.85 -5.03 2.28
C GLU A 106 -18.94 -3.97 2.39
N ARG A 107 -18.56 -2.74 2.75
CA ARG A 107 -19.51 -1.64 2.95
C ARG A 107 -20.05 -1.07 1.63
N TYR A 108 -19.26 -1.06 0.56
CA TYR A 108 -19.59 -0.36 -0.69
C TYR A 108 -19.51 -1.23 -1.95
N GLY A 109 -18.87 -2.40 -1.89
CA GLY A 109 -18.58 -3.27 -3.03
C GLY A 109 -19.58 -4.41 -3.28
N THR A 110 -20.69 -4.48 -2.54
CA THR A 110 -21.71 -5.51 -2.80
C THR A 110 -22.58 -5.18 -4.01
N THR A 111 -22.90 -6.18 -4.83
CA THR A 111 -23.72 -6.06 -6.05
C THR A 111 -25.10 -5.45 -5.82
N ASP A 112 -25.58 -5.43 -4.57
CA ASP A 112 -26.87 -4.87 -4.19
C ASP A 112 -26.87 -3.32 -4.21
N THR A 113 -25.70 -2.67 -4.13
CA THR A 113 -25.55 -1.23 -4.42
C THR A 113 -25.69 -0.92 -5.91
N LEU A 114 -25.60 -1.91 -6.80
CA LEU A 114 -25.85 -1.72 -8.24
C LEU A 114 -27.31 -2.00 -8.64
N THR A 115 -28.07 -2.72 -7.79
CA THR A 115 -29.46 -3.13 -8.06
C THR A 115 -30.52 -2.43 -7.22
N LYS A 116 -30.15 -1.77 -6.11
CA LYS A 116 -31.08 -0.91 -5.35
C LYS A 116 -31.49 0.31 -6.19
N GLU A 117 -32.77 0.67 -6.13
CA GLU A 117 -33.31 1.80 -6.90
C GLU A 117 -32.56 3.12 -6.61
N PRO A 118 -32.39 4.01 -7.60
CA PRO A 118 -31.61 5.27 -7.57
C PRO A 118 -31.97 6.28 -6.47
N GLU A 119 -32.82 5.94 -5.50
CA GLU A 119 -33.33 6.87 -4.49
C GLU A 119 -32.39 7.07 -3.28
N ASP A 120 -31.35 6.24 -3.10
CA ASP A 120 -30.30 6.43 -2.08
C ASP A 120 -29.07 7.16 -2.66
N GLU A 121 -28.99 8.48 -2.45
CA GLU A 121 -27.90 9.43 -2.82
C GLU A 121 -26.60 9.27 -1.98
N THR A 122 -26.37 8.10 -1.39
CA THR A 122 -25.27 7.85 -0.44
C THR A 122 -24.44 6.61 -0.78
N ARG A 123 -24.69 5.98 -1.94
CA ARG A 123 -24.14 4.66 -2.28
C ARG A 123 -22.62 4.54 -2.30
N TYR A 124 -21.92 5.66 -2.50
CA TYR A 124 -20.45 5.71 -2.57
C TYR A 124 -19.84 6.71 -1.58
N GLU A 125 -20.63 7.19 -0.62
CA GLU A 125 -20.14 8.09 0.41
C GLU A 125 -19.39 7.34 1.50
N ILE A 126 -18.09 7.60 1.61
CA ILE A 126 -17.27 7.07 2.70
C ILE A 126 -17.51 7.95 3.93
N GLU A 127 -18.57 7.67 4.68
CA GLU A 127 -19.03 8.45 5.84
C GLU A 127 -17.91 8.76 6.86
N ASP A 128 -16.95 7.84 6.99
CA ASP A 128 -15.82 7.94 7.91
C ASP A 128 -14.49 8.33 7.22
N GLY A 129 -14.54 8.81 5.98
CA GLY A 129 -13.37 9.05 5.12
C GLY A 129 -12.29 9.90 5.79
N LEU A 130 -12.67 11.01 6.42
CA LEU A 130 -11.73 11.90 7.12
C LEU A 130 -11.05 11.20 8.32
N THR A 131 -11.81 10.42 9.09
CA THR A 131 -11.23 9.68 10.23
C THR A 131 -10.25 8.62 9.75
N ILE A 132 -10.60 7.89 8.67
CA ILE A 132 -9.72 6.91 8.02
C ILE A 132 -8.46 7.60 7.50
N TYR A 133 -8.60 8.74 6.82
CA TYR A 133 -7.50 9.57 6.34
C TYR A 133 -6.51 9.90 7.47
N GLU A 134 -7.02 10.35 8.62
CA GLU A 134 -6.17 10.69 9.76
C GLU A 134 -5.42 9.50 10.33
N TYR A 135 -6.08 8.34 10.47
CA TYR A 135 -5.44 7.11 10.93
C TYR A 135 -4.35 6.66 9.95
N LEU A 136 -4.69 6.59 8.66
CA LEU A 136 -3.75 6.18 7.62
C LEU A 136 -2.55 7.13 7.58
N GLY A 137 -2.76 8.44 7.64
CA GLY A 137 -1.67 9.42 7.72
C GLY A 137 -0.75 9.20 8.92
N LYS A 138 -1.32 8.96 10.12
CA LYS A 138 -0.52 8.68 11.33
C LYS A 138 0.27 7.37 11.21
N ILE A 139 -0.31 6.34 10.61
CA ILE A 139 0.35 5.04 10.38
C ILE A 139 1.47 5.19 9.35
N MET A 140 1.26 5.95 8.26
CA MET A 140 2.29 6.15 7.24
C MET A 140 3.50 6.93 7.75
N VAL A 141 3.31 7.86 8.71
CA VAL A 141 4.42 8.54 9.38
C VAL A 141 5.12 7.62 10.39
N TYR A 142 4.37 6.75 11.07
CA TYR A 142 4.88 5.87 12.12
C TYR A 142 4.45 4.40 11.91
N PRO A 143 4.97 3.72 10.87
CA PRO A 143 4.39 2.45 10.41
C PRO A 143 4.69 1.27 11.35
N ILE A 144 5.57 1.43 12.33
CA ILE A 144 5.89 0.41 13.34
C ILE A 144 5.18 0.64 14.68
N ASP A 145 4.36 1.69 14.78
CA ASP A 145 3.64 2.04 15.99
C ASP A 145 2.40 1.14 16.15
N LYS A 146 2.60 0.05 16.91
CA LYS A 146 1.57 -0.97 17.15
C LYS A 146 0.30 -0.41 17.78
N GLN A 147 0.40 0.66 18.57
CA GLN A 147 -0.76 1.27 19.20
C GLN A 147 -1.65 1.92 18.14
N LYS A 148 -1.07 2.71 17.24
CA LYS A 148 -1.80 3.35 16.14
C LYS A 148 -2.46 2.33 15.21
N ILE A 149 -1.75 1.25 14.89
CA ILE A 149 -2.27 0.16 14.08
C ILE A 149 -3.45 -0.52 14.79
N SER A 150 -3.28 -0.85 16.08
CA SER A 150 -4.35 -1.47 16.86
C SER A 150 -5.57 -0.56 17.01
N ASP A 151 -5.37 0.74 17.20
CA ASP A 151 -6.45 1.71 17.32
C ASP A 151 -7.22 1.85 16.00
N PHE A 152 -6.53 1.83 14.86
CA PHE A 152 -7.17 1.87 13.56
C PHE A 152 -7.96 0.59 13.24
N ASN A 153 -7.38 -0.59 13.49
CA ASN A 153 -8.09 -1.85 13.28
C ASN A 153 -9.34 -1.95 14.17
N ARG A 154 -9.22 -1.58 15.45
CA ARG A 154 -10.39 -1.52 16.36
C ARG A 154 -11.46 -0.57 15.83
N PHE A 155 -11.06 0.59 15.30
CA PHE A 155 -11.99 1.53 14.68
C PHE A 155 -12.75 0.89 13.49
N LEU A 156 -12.06 0.17 12.60
CA LEU A 156 -12.70 -0.52 11.49
C LEU A 156 -13.67 -1.62 11.99
N ASP A 157 -13.25 -2.43 12.96
CA ASP A 157 -14.06 -3.50 13.55
C ASP A 157 -15.34 -2.96 14.21
N GLU A 158 -15.24 -1.83 14.93
CA GLU A 158 -16.38 -1.14 15.54
C GLU A 158 -17.38 -0.66 14.47
N LYS A 159 -16.88 -0.20 13.32
CA LYS A 159 -17.72 0.27 12.22
C LYS A 159 -18.39 -0.86 11.46
N GLU A 160 -17.70 -1.99 11.27
CA GLU A 160 -18.27 -3.20 10.65
C GLU A 160 -19.34 -3.83 11.55
N SER A 161 -19.09 -3.89 12.86
CA SER A 161 -20.05 -4.41 13.85
C SER A 161 -21.34 -3.61 13.90
N ALA A 162 -21.26 -2.28 13.71
CA ALA A 162 -22.43 -1.40 13.66
C ALA A 162 -23.31 -1.61 12.40
N LEU A 163 -22.79 -2.24 11.35
CA LEU A 163 -23.54 -2.55 10.12
C LEU A 163 -24.27 -3.88 10.17
N THR A 164 -23.86 -4.80 11.05
CA THR A 164 -24.37 -6.18 11.12
C THR A 164 -25.32 -6.44 12.29
N GLY A 165 -25.44 -5.51 13.24
CA GLY A 165 -26.32 -5.60 14.42
C GLY A 165 -27.60 -4.79 14.28
#